data_AF-A0A4S8MY71-F1
#
_entry.id   AF-A0A4S8MY71-F1
#
_cell.length_a   1.000
_cell.length_b   1.000
_cell.length_c   1.000
_cell.angle_alpha   90.00
_cell.angle_beta   90.00
_cell.angle_gamma   90.00
#
_symmetry.space_group_name_H-M   'P 1'
#
loop_
_entity.id
_entity.type
_entity.pdbx_description
1 polymer ?
#
loop_
_entity_poly.entity_id
_entity_poly.type
_entity_poly.pdbx_seq_one_letter_code
_entity_poly.pdbx_strand_id
1 'polypeptide(L)' 'MVIRDVRTRWNYTHAMIRRGRLLREAIDEWVFRHEDLRDLTLSRDDWKQLEQIERILEVSCINFIPWFLTRE' A
#
# COMPACT_ATOMS: atom_id res chain seq x y z
N MET A 1 -18.93 -22.50 3.05
CA MET A 1 -18.72 -21.10 3.49
C MET A 1 -18.14 -20.32 2.33
N VAL A 2 -18.87 -19.37 1.76
CA VAL A 2 -18.39 -18.54 0.64
C VAL A 2 -17.67 -17.33 1.24
N ILE A 3 -16.35 -17.28 1.12
CA ILE A 3 -15.57 -16.10 1.53
C ILE A 3 -15.82 -15.02 0.47
N ARG A 4 -16.57 -13.98 0.84
CA ARG A 4 -16.78 -12.81 -0.03
C ARG A 4 -15.46 -12.04 -0.10
N ASP A 5 -15.04 -11.66 -1.29
CA ASP A 5 -13.88 -10.79 -1.46
C ASP A 5 -14.17 -9.44 -0.80
N VAL A 6 -13.41 -9.14 0.26
CA VAL A 6 -13.51 -7.86 0.95
C VAL A 6 -12.71 -6.85 0.13
N ARG A 7 -13.38 -5.80 -0.37
CA ARG A 7 -12.77 -4.73 -1.19
C ARG A 7 -11.44 -4.18 -0.63
N THR A 8 -11.25 -4.20 0.69
CA THR A 8 -10.04 -3.71 1.37
C THR A 8 -8.86 -4.69 1.35
N ARG A 9 -9.08 -5.98 1.07
CA ARG A 9 -8.03 -7.01 1.09
C ARG A 9 -7.08 -6.89 -0.10
N TRP A 10 -7.60 -6.41 -1.24
CA TRP A 10 -6.83 -6.28 -2.50
C TRP A 10 -6.09 -4.93 -2.60
N ASN A 11 -6.36 -3.97 -1.71
CA ASN A 11 -5.78 -2.62 -1.77
C ASN A 11 -4.98 -2.26 -0.50
N TYR A 12 -4.75 -3.22 0.40
CA TYR A 12 -4.07 -2.95 1.67
C TYR A 12 -2.59 -2.61 1.46
N THR A 13 -1.92 -3.26 0.51
CA THR A 13 -0.52 -2.99 0.16
C THR A 13 -0.34 -1.59 -0.40
N HIS A 14 -1.18 -1.17 -1.36
CA HIS A 14 -1.13 0.18 -1.91
C HIS A 14 -1.49 1.24 -0.85
N ALA A 15 -2.52 1.01 -0.03
CA ALA A 15 -2.84 1.89 1.09
C ALA A 15 -1.69 2.00 2.11
N MET A 16 -1.02 0.90 2.42
CA MET A 16 0.13 0.85 3.32
C MET A 16 1.32 1.62 2.74
N ILE A 17 1.65 1.43 1.46
CA ILE A 17 2.74 2.16 0.79
C ILE A 17 2.44 3.66 0.77
N ARG A 18 1.21 4.04 0.39
CA ARG A 18 0.78 5.44 0.38
C ARG A 18 0.88 6.09 1.76
N ARG A 19 0.46 5.38 2.81
CA ARG A 19 0.55 5.83 4.21
C ARG A 19 2.01 5.90 4.68
N GLY A 20 2.82 4.91 4.33
CA GLY A 20 4.25 4.85 4.67
C GLY A 20 5.02 6.01 4.05
N ARG A 21 4.74 6.35 2.77
CA ARG A 21 5.34 7.52 2.11
C ARG A 21 4.95 8.84 2.77
N LEU A 22 3.69 9.01 3.16
CA LEU A 22 3.23 10.19 3.90
C LEU A 22 4.00 10.35 5.23
N LEU A 23 4.32 9.24 5.88
CA LEU A 23 4.98 9.19 7.19
C LEU A 23 6.50 8.98 7.09
N ARG A 24 7.12 9.12 5.91
CA ARG A 24 8.53 8.78 5.69
C ARG A 24 9.46 9.37 6.75
N GLU A 25 9.37 10.68 6.98
CA GLU A 25 10.25 11.37 7.94
C GLU A 25 10.08 10.84 9.37
N ALA A 26 8.85 10.56 9.77
CA ALA A 26 8.56 9.99 11.09
C ALA A 26 9.04 8.54 11.20
N ILE A 27 8.94 7.75 10.13
CA ILE A 27 9.45 6.37 10.07
C ILE A 27 10.99 6.38 10.13
N ASP A 28 11.65 7.24 9.38
CA ASP A 28 13.11 7.37 9.36
C ASP A 28 13.63 7.80 10.75
N GLU A 29 12.99 8.79 11.40
CA GLU A 29 13.32 9.20 12.77
C GLU A 29 13.04 8.09 13.79
N TRP A 30 11.96 7.33 13.61
CA TRP A 30 11.62 6.22 14.48
C TRP A 30 12.66 5.10 14.41
N VAL A 31 13.01 4.68 13.19
CA VAL A 31 13.99 3.62 12.94
C VAL A 31 15.38 4.06 13.39
N PHE A 32 15.76 5.32 13.19
CA PHE A 32 17.04 5.85 13.68
C PHE A 32 17.19 5.74 15.21
N ARG A 33 16.09 5.96 15.96
CA ARG A 33 16.05 5.88 17.42
C ARG A 33 16.00 4.46 17.98
N HIS A 34 15.60 3.47 17.19
CA HIS A 34 15.43 2.08 17.62
C HIS A 34 16.48 1.20 16.96
N GLU A 35 17.54 0.88 17.71
CA GLU A 35 18.70 0.16 17.17
C GLU A 35 18.34 -1.21 16.59
N ASP A 36 17.33 -1.88 17.14
CA ASP A 36 16.78 -3.16 16.70
C ASP A 36 16.08 -3.09 15.33
N LEU A 37 15.69 -1.88 14.89
CA LEU A 37 15.01 -1.65 13.62
C LEU A 37 15.95 -1.13 12.52
N ARG A 38 17.23 -0.88 12.82
CA ARG A 38 18.18 -0.31 11.84
C ARG A 38 18.32 -1.16 10.58
N ASP A 39 18.20 -2.47 10.69
CA ASP A 39 18.24 -3.40 9.56
C ASP A 39 17.04 -3.24 8.61
N LEU A 40 15.96 -2.60 9.07
CA LEU A 40 14.76 -2.28 8.30
C LEU A 40 14.76 -0.86 7.72
N THR A 41 15.87 -0.13 7.85
CA THR A 41 15.99 1.22 7.30
C THR A 41 15.89 1.16 5.78
N LEU A 42 14.95 1.91 5.22
CA LEU A 42 14.79 2.01 3.77
C LEU A 42 15.74 3.08 3.22
N SER A 43 16.54 2.70 2.23
CA SER A 43 17.38 3.65 1.51
C SER A 43 16.52 4.57 0.62
N ARG A 44 17.14 5.63 0.09
CA ARG A 44 16.48 6.52 -0.86
C ARG A 44 15.99 5.78 -2.11
N ASP A 45 16.75 4.77 -2.56
CA ASP A 45 16.38 3.96 -3.72
C ASP A 45 15.22 3.02 -3.39
N ASP A 46 15.14 2.48 -2.18
CA ASP A 46 14.00 1.65 -1.73
C ASP A 46 12.71 2.48 -1.69
N TRP A 47 12.79 3.71 -1.17
CA TRP A 47 11.65 4.65 -1.20
C TRP A 47 11.20 4.99 -2.63
N LYS A 48 12.14 5.09 -3.57
CA LYS A 48 11.85 5.31 -4.99
C LYS A 48 11.22 4.07 -5.64
N GLN A 49 11.67 2.88 -5.29
CA GLN A 49 11.04 1.64 -5.73
C GLN A 49 9.61 1.51 -5.18
N LEU A 50 9.38 1.87 -3.90
CA LEU A 50 8.04 1.89 -3.31
C LEU A 50 7.10 2.85 -4.05
N GLU A 51 7.58 4.01 -4.49
CA GLU A 51 6.81 4.92 -5.35
C GLU A 51 6.45 4.29 -6.71
N GLN A 52 7.38 3.57 -7.32
CA GLN A 52 7.09 2.85 -8.58
C GLN A 52 6.05 1.74 -8.36
N ILE A 53 6.18 0.99 -7.27
CA ILE A 53 5.22 -0.07 -6.90
C ILE A 53 3.85 0.55 -6.62
N GLU A 54 3.77 1.67 -5.89
CA GLU A 54 2.51 2.37 -5.64
C GLU A 54 1.81 2.71 -6.96
N ARG A 55 2.53 3.27 -7.93
CA ARG A 55 1.99 3.62 -9.27
C ARG A 55 1.52 2.40 -10.07
N ILE A 56 2.20 1.26 -9.93
CA ILE A 56 1.79 0.01 -10.57
C ILE A 56 0.53 -0.55 -9.88
N LEU A 57 0.44 -0.42 -8.56
CA LEU A 57 -0.71 -0.85 -7.79
C LEU A 57 -1.89 0.14 -7.87
N GLU A 58 -1.68 1.34 -8.41
CA GLU A 58 -2.70 2.35 -8.68
C GLU A 58 -3.71 1.91 -9.79
N VAL A 59 -3.62 0.67 -10.26
CA VAL A 59 -4.48 0.11 -11.32
C VAL A 59 -5.91 -0.18 -10.82
N SER A 60 -6.80 0.75 -11.20
CA SER A 60 -8.15 0.53 -11.77
C SER A 60 -9.25 -0.13 -10.92
N CYS A 61 -9.72 0.54 -9.86
CA CYS A 61 -11.11 0.37 -9.41
C CYS A 61 -12.17 0.89 -10.41
N ILE A 62 -11.78 1.41 -11.57
CA ILE A 62 -12.69 2.01 -12.58
C ILE A 62 -13.35 0.96 -13.49
N ASN A 63 -12.81 -0.26 -13.62
CA ASN A 63 -13.38 -1.29 -14.52
C ASN A 63 -14.16 -2.41 -13.82
N PHE A 64 -14.38 -2.34 -12.51
CA PHE A 64 -15.34 -3.24 -11.86
C PHE A 64 -16.75 -2.67 -12.04
N ILE A 65 -17.26 -2.76 -13.28
CA ILE A 65 -18.69 -2.64 -13.56
C ILE A 65 -19.39 -3.56 -12.56
N PRO A 66 -20.32 -3.07 -11.74
CA PRO A 66 -21.10 -3.95 -10.88
C PRO A 66 -21.93 -4.84 -11.81
N TRP A 67 -21.49 -6.08 -12.00
CA TRP A 67 -22.33 -7.16 -12.55
C TRP A 67 -23.61 -7.40 -11.71
N PHE A 68 -23.70 -6.69 -10.57
CA PHE A 68 -24.82 -6.66 -9.64
C PHE A 68 -25.86 -5.55 -9.93
N LEU A 69 -25.67 -4.67 -10.91
CA LEU A 69 -26.63 -3.59 -11.25
C LEU A 69 -27.42 -3.82 -12.55
N THR A 70 -27.42 -5.02 -13.13
CA THR A 70 -28.19 -5.37 -14.35
C THR A 70 -29.12 -6.57 -14.16
N ARG A 71 -29.66 -6.75 -12.95
CA ARG A 71 -30.83 -7.62 -12.72
C ARG A 71 -31.77 -7.01 -11.69
N GLU A 72 -32.58 -6.05 -12.13
CA GLU A 72 -34.01 -5.94 -11.81
C GLU A 72 -34.76 -5.49 -13.06
#